data_AF-A0A2E2AGZ5-F1
#
_entry.id   AF-A0A2E2AGZ5-F1
#
_cell.length_a   1.000
_cell.length_b   1.000
_cell.length_c   1.000
_cell.angle_alpha   90.00
_cell.angle_beta   90.00
_cell.angle_gamma   90.00
#
_symmetry.space_group_name_H-M   'P 1'
#
loop_
_entity.id
_entity.type
_entity.pdbx_description
1 polymer ?
#
loop_
_entity_poly.entity_id
_entity_poly.type
_entity_poly.pdbx_seq_one_letter_code
_entity_poly.pdbx_strand_id
1 'polypeptide(L)'
;MRCDRKIISAMVLFVLLFLTTANPVFSETSKEKDIRRLLQVSGILDQLTYMQETLLNNISMMVTGSFPKVPDAFWEEFNKLVGKKEMDDLIGRVIPVYDKHMPHKTVKQLITMFETPFWNDWKKKMPIISREAGLIGSEWGREHTQSEEFNERLDDLIEKYELKKLNLPAENK
;
A
#
# COMPACT_ATOMS: atom_id res chain seq x y z
N MET A 1 -3.82 21.08 69.01
CA MET A 1 -3.91 21.31 67.54
C MET A 1 -2.55 21.34 66.81
N ARG A 2 -1.48 20.66 67.29
CA ARG A 2 -0.18 20.62 66.59
C ARG A 2 0.20 19.22 66.05
N CYS A 3 -0.54 18.19 66.45
CA CYS A 3 -0.32 16.79 66.02
C CYS A 3 -0.96 16.49 64.66
N ASP A 4 -2.14 17.06 64.36
CA ASP A 4 -2.91 16.71 63.17
C ASP A 4 -2.30 17.24 61.86
N ARG A 5 -1.64 18.42 61.89
CA ARG A 5 -0.99 18.99 60.69
C ARG A 5 0.19 18.16 60.16
N LYS A 6 0.89 17.43 61.03
CA LYS A 6 2.03 16.59 60.63
C LYS A 6 1.60 15.28 59.99
N ILE A 7 0.49 14.70 60.46
CA ILE A 7 -0.09 13.47 59.91
C ILE A 7 -0.75 13.75 58.55
N ILE A 8 -1.46 14.88 58.43
CA ILE A 8 -2.04 15.33 57.15
C ILE A 8 -0.94 15.64 56.13
N SER A 9 0.16 16.29 56.55
CA SER A 9 1.30 16.57 55.66
C SER A 9 2.06 15.31 55.23
N ALA A 10 2.10 14.27 56.07
CA ALA A 10 2.72 12.98 55.73
C ALA A 10 1.85 12.12 54.81
N MET A 11 0.51 12.18 54.94
CA MET A 11 -0.40 11.47 54.04
C MET A 11 -0.46 12.10 52.63
N VAL A 12 -0.36 13.43 52.52
CA VAL A 12 -0.32 14.11 51.20
C VAL A 12 0.98 13.79 50.45
N LEU A 13 2.09 13.59 51.14
CA LEU A 13 3.37 13.23 50.52
C LEU A 13 3.42 11.77 50.04
N PHE A 14 2.64 10.87 50.65
CA PHE A 14 2.58 9.46 50.27
C PHE A 14 1.67 9.20 49.06
N VAL A 15 0.62 10.01 48.88
CA VAL A 15 -0.30 9.93 47.72
C VAL A 15 0.35 10.46 46.43
N LEU A 16 1.32 11.36 46.53
CA LEU A 16 2.09 11.87 45.38
C LEU A 16 3.12 10.88 44.82
N LEU A 17 3.41 9.77 45.51
CA LEU A 17 4.39 8.77 45.04
C LEU A 17 3.77 7.63 44.21
N PHE A 18 2.44 7.54 44.11
CA PHE A 18 1.74 6.48 43.38
C PHE A 18 1.16 6.89 42.00
N LEU A 19 1.40 8.13 41.57
CA LEU A 19 1.04 8.61 40.23
C LEU A 19 2.21 8.46 39.24
N THR A 20 2.95 7.35 39.30
CA THR A 20 3.70 6.88 38.12
C THR A 20 2.69 6.17 37.23
N THR A 21 2.06 6.93 36.33
CA THR A 21 1.34 6.32 35.20
C THR A 21 2.32 5.43 34.47
N ALA A 22 2.12 4.11 34.57
CA ALA A 22 2.75 3.17 33.69
C ALA A 22 2.31 3.53 32.28
N ASN A 23 3.13 4.30 31.56
CA ASN A 23 3.02 4.38 30.12
C ASN A 23 3.13 2.94 29.63
N PRO A 24 2.17 2.41 28.85
CA PRO A 24 2.38 1.13 28.22
C PRO A 24 3.57 1.33 27.28
N VAL A 25 4.75 0.87 27.72
CA VAL A 25 5.83 0.55 26.80
C VAL A 25 5.20 -0.46 25.85
N PHE A 26 5.03 -0.05 24.59
CA PHE A 26 4.44 -0.86 23.53
C PHE A 26 5.39 -2.04 23.29
N SER A 27 5.24 -3.08 24.11
CA SER A 27 6.02 -4.30 24.01
C SER A 27 5.43 -5.09 22.86
N GLU A 28 6.20 -5.24 21.78
CA GLU A 28 5.77 -5.99 20.60
C GLU A 28 5.31 -7.40 21.01
N THR A 29 4.04 -7.72 20.74
CA THR A 29 3.47 -9.02 21.12
C THR A 29 4.02 -10.13 20.22
N SER A 30 3.92 -11.39 20.67
CA SER A 30 4.26 -12.54 19.79
C SER A 30 3.44 -12.55 18.50
N LYS A 31 2.22 -12.02 18.52
CA LYS A 31 1.36 -11.95 17.36
C LYS A 31 1.78 -10.83 16.39
N GLU A 32 2.19 -9.68 16.90
CA GLU A 32 2.71 -8.58 16.08
C GLU A 32 3.98 -8.97 15.34
N LYS A 33 4.89 -9.71 16.00
CA LYS A 33 6.09 -10.27 15.35
C LYS A 33 5.74 -11.21 14.21
N ASP A 34 4.78 -12.10 14.44
CA ASP A 34 4.31 -13.02 13.40
C ASP A 34 3.60 -12.27 12.26
N ILE A 35 2.83 -11.22 12.56
CA ILE A 35 2.23 -10.35 11.53
C ILE A 35 3.33 -9.68 10.70
N ARG A 36 4.36 -9.12 11.33
CA ARG A 36 5.50 -8.54 10.61
C ARG A 36 6.16 -9.57 9.69
N ARG A 37 6.34 -10.81 10.17
CA ARG A 37 6.84 -11.91 9.35
C ARG A 37 5.90 -12.24 8.19
N LEU A 38 4.60 -12.30 8.44
CA LEU A 38 3.57 -12.51 7.41
C LEU A 38 3.67 -11.46 6.31
N LEU A 39 3.76 -10.17 6.64
CA LEU A 39 3.93 -9.09 5.66
C LEU A 39 5.19 -9.29 4.81
N GLN A 40 6.27 -9.78 5.41
CA GLN A 40 7.51 -10.07 4.71
C GLN A 40 7.37 -11.25 3.74
N VAL A 41 6.91 -12.41 4.21
CA VAL A 41 6.89 -13.64 3.39
C VAL A 41 5.82 -13.62 2.29
N SER A 42 4.73 -12.89 2.53
CA SER A 42 3.68 -12.62 1.54
C SER A 42 4.14 -11.70 0.41
N GLY A 43 5.23 -10.93 0.60
CA GLY A 43 5.72 -9.94 -0.36
C GLY A 43 5.09 -8.55 -0.21
N ILE A 44 4.26 -8.33 0.82
CA ILE A 44 3.63 -7.02 1.06
C ILE A 44 4.69 -5.96 1.41
N LEU A 45 5.76 -6.32 2.12
CA LEU A 45 6.85 -5.36 2.38
C LEU A 45 7.57 -4.92 1.09
N ASP A 46 7.72 -5.82 0.12
CA ASP A 46 8.29 -5.48 -1.19
C ASP A 46 7.36 -4.52 -1.95
N GLN A 47 6.04 -4.77 -1.89
CA GLN A 47 5.02 -3.88 -2.45
C GLN A 47 5.06 -2.48 -1.82
N LEU A 48 5.24 -2.39 -0.50
CA LEU A 48 5.37 -1.11 0.20
C LEU A 48 6.63 -0.35 -0.23
N THR A 49 7.73 -1.06 -0.45
CA THR A 49 8.98 -0.47 -0.99
C THR A 49 8.76 0.08 -2.40
N TYR A 50 8.08 -0.67 -3.27
CA TYR A 50 7.74 -0.17 -4.61
C TYR A 50 6.82 1.06 -4.56
N MET A 51 5.89 1.11 -3.60
CA MET A 51 5.02 2.28 -3.39
C MET A 51 5.83 3.52 -2.96
N GLN A 52 6.84 3.35 -2.11
CA GLN A 52 7.78 4.41 -1.74
C GLN A 52 8.53 4.95 -2.96
N GLU A 53 9.08 4.07 -3.80
CA GLU A 53 9.76 4.47 -5.03
C GLU A 53 8.82 5.24 -5.97
N THR A 54 7.59 4.75 -6.13
CA THR A 54 6.55 5.41 -6.95
C THR A 54 6.19 6.79 -6.40
N LEU A 55 6.07 6.94 -5.07
CA LEU A 55 5.81 8.23 -4.43
C LEU A 55 6.93 9.24 -4.73
N LEU A 56 8.19 8.84 -4.53
CA LEU A 56 9.35 9.69 -4.80
C LEU A 56 9.46 10.05 -6.28
N ASN A 57 9.20 9.10 -7.20
CA ASN A 57 9.19 9.37 -8.63
C ASN A 57 8.09 10.36 -9.04
N ASN A 58 6.89 10.27 -8.45
CA ASN A 58 5.82 11.22 -8.73
C ASN A 58 6.18 12.64 -8.25
N ILE A 59 6.78 12.75 -7.06
CA ILE A 59 7.21 14.04 -6.53
C ILE A 59 8.39 14.58 -7.36
N SER A 60 9.32 13.74 -7.82
CA SER A 60 10.43 14.19 -8.65
C SER A 60 9.96 14.79 -9.97
N MET A 61 8.93 14.21 -10.62
CA MET A 61 8.29 14.79 -11.81
C MET A 61 7.65 16.15 -11.53
N MET A 62 7.02 16.33 -10.36
CA MET A 62 6.46 17.62 -9.96
C MET A 62 7.56 18.68 -9.74
N VAL A 63 8.68 18.28 -9.13
CA VAL A 63 9.84 19.14 -8.91
C VAL A 63 10.45 19.57 -10.25
N THR A 64 10.72 18.64 -11.17
CA THR A 64 11.31 18.97 -12.48
C THR A 64 10.37 19.79 -13.37
N GLY A 65 9.04 19.59 -13.23
CA GLY A 65 8.05 20.43 -13.91
C GLY A 65 8.01 21.87 -13.42
N SER A 66 8.33 22.11 -12.14
CA SER A 66 8.31 23.45 -11.52
C SER A 66 9.67 24.15 -11.55
N PHE A 67 10.76 23.36 -11.53
CA PHE A 67 12.14 23.82 -11.44
C PHE A 67 12.97 23.21 -12.58
N PRO A 68 13.24 23.96 -13.66
CA PRO A 68 13.90 23.42 -14.86
C PRO A 68 15.41 23.14 -14.67
N LYS A 69 16.02 23.62 -13.58
CA LYS A 69 17.44 23.40 -13.25
C LYS A 69 17.55 22.99 -11.78
N VAL A 70 17.74 21.70 -11.54
CA VAL A 70 17.90 21.12 -10.20
C VAL A 70 19.30 20.50 -10.13
N PRO A 71 20.15 20.88 -9.16
CA PRO A 71 21.49 20.32 -9.03
C PRO A 71 21.45 18.86 -8.55
N ASP A 72 22.43 18.04 -8.96
CA ASP A 72 22.48 16.61 -8.59
C ASP A 72 22.48 16.37 -7.07
N ALA A 73 23.14 17.25 -6.31
CA ALA A 73 23.16 17.20 -4.85
C ALA A 73 21.75 17.22 -4.22
N PHE A 74 20.78 17.91 -4.85
CA PHE A 74 19.40 17.88 -4.39
C PHE A 74 18.82 16.47 -4.45
N TRP A 75 19.08 15.72 -5.53
CA TRP A 75 18.54 14.36 -5.71
C TRP A 75 19.13 13.38 -4.71
N GLU A 76 20.38 13.57 -4.29
CA GLU A 76 21.00 12.76 -3.24
C GLU A 76 20.29 12.90 -1.88
N GLU A 77 19.82 14.10 -1.55
CA GLU A 77 19.04 14.36 -0.33
C GLU A 77 17.58 13.96 -0.50
N PHE A 78 16.99 14.25 -1.65
CA PHE A 78 15.61 13.93 -1.99
C PHE A 78 15.30 12.43 -1.86
N ASN A 79 16.18 11.58 -2.38
CA ASN A 79 16.02 10.13 -2.32
C ASN A 79 16.10 9.56 -0.90
N LYS A 80 16.51 10.38 0.08
CA LYS A 80 16.59 10.01 1.51
C LYS A 80 15.40 10.53 2.32
N LEU A 81 14.49 11.30 1.72
CA LEU A 81 13.35 11.91 2.42
C LEU A 81 12.36 10.88 2.97
N VAL A 82 12.17 9.78 2.24
CA VAL A 82 11.43 8.62 2.73
C VAL A 82 12.45 7.51 2.84
N GLY A 83 12.83 7.17 4.06
CA GLY A 83 13.83 6.15 4.33
C GLY A 83 13.27 5.02 5.20
N LYS A 84 14.18 4.24 5.77
CA LYS A 84 13.83 3.10 6.63
C LYS A 84 12.90 3.50 7.78
N LYS A 85 13.10 4.68 8.39
CA LYS A 85 12.32 5.14 9.53
C LYS A 85 10.85 5.36 9.16
N GLU A 86 10.59 6.04 8.05
CA GLU A 86 9.24 6.33 7.56
C GLU A 86 8.53 5.04 7.13
N MET A 87 9.28 4.11 6.55
CA MET A 87 8.76 2.78 6.20
C MET A 87 8.46 1.93 7.45
N ASP A 88 9.31 1.97 8.47
CA ASP A 88 9.06 1.28 9.74
C ASP A 88 7.83 1.85 10.46
N ASP A 89 7.62 3.17 10.42
CA ASP A 89 6.40 3.83 10.92
C ASP A 89 5.16 3.35 10.16
N LEU A 90 5.21 3.31 8.83
CA LEU A 90 4.11 2.79 8.00
C LEU A 90 3.79 1.33 8.36
N ILE A 91 4.80 0.46 8.46
CA ILE A 91 4.62 -0.94 8.85
C ILE A 91 4.00 -1.03 10.26
N GLY A 92 4.48 -0.20 11.20
CA GLY A 92 3.94 -0.10 12.55
C GLY A 92 2.45 0.27 12.58
N ARG A 93 1.97 1.08 11.63
CA ARG A 93 0.54 1.43 11.48
C ARG A 93 -0.28 0.32 10.82
N VAL A 94 0.33 -0.48 9.96
CA VAL A 94 -0.34 -1.60 9.25
C VAL A 94 -0.55 -2.80 10.19
N ILE A 95 0.42 -3.11 11.06
CA ILE A 95 0.37 -4.27 11.96
C ILE A 95 -0.93 -4.33 12.79
N PRO A 96 -1.37 -3.25 13.48
CA PRO A 96 -2.61 -3.26 14.25
C PRO A 96 -3.88 -3.58 13.44
N VAL A 97 -3.88 -3.27 12.14
CA VAL A 97 -5.01 -3.61 11.25
C VAL A 97 -5.11 -5.12 11.10
N TYR A 98 -4.00 -5.80 10.86
CA TYR A 98 -3.96 -7.26 10.82
C TYR A 98 -4.27 -7.86 12.19
N ASP A 99 -3.73 -7.28 13.26
CA ASP A 99 -3.96 -7.78 14.62
C ASP A 99 -5.45 -7.76 14.98
N LYS A 100 -6.15 -6.67 14.65
CA LYS A 100 -7.59 -6.53 14.89
C LYS A 100 -8.45 -7.54 14.12
N HIS A 101 -8.05 -7.90 12.90
CA HIS A 101 -8.91 -8.67 11.98
C HIS A 101 -8.49 -10.12 11.78
N MET A 102 -7.29 -10.52 12.20
CA MET A 102 -6.80 -11.89 12.02
C MET A 102 -6.47 -12.55 13.35
N PRO A 103 -7.02 -13.75 13.64
CA PRO A 103 -6.59 -14.52 14.79
C PRO A 103 -5.15 -15.03 14.59
N HIS A 104 -4.39 -15.14 15.68
CA HIS A 104 -2.97 -15.52 15.63
C HIS A 104 -2.72 -16.84 14.90
N LYS A 105 -3.62 -17.82 15.09
CA LYS A 105 -3.55 -19.12 14.41
C LYS A 105 -3.55 -18.97 12.89
N THR A 106 -4.42 -18.12 12.34
CA THR A 106 -4.49 -17.84 10.90
C THR A 106 -3.21 -17.18 10.40
N VAL A 107 -2.66 -16.21 11.15
CA VAL A 107 -1.37 -15.58 10.82
C VAL A 107 -0.27 -16.64 10.67
N LYS A 108 -0.14 -17.55 11.64
CA LYS A 108 0.85 -18.64 11.59
C LYS A 108 0.65 -19.57 10.39
N GLN A 109 -0.59 -19.96 10.10
CA GLN A 109 -0.89 -20.81 8.95
C GLN A 109 -0.54 -20.15 7.62
N LEU A 110 -0.82 -18.85 7.47
CA LEU A 110 -0.45 -18.08 6.29
C LEU A 110 1.07 -17.98 6.12
N ILE A 111 1.82 -17.76 7.21
CA ILE A 111 3.28 -17.77 7.17
C ILE A 111 3.79 -19.11 6.64
N THR A 112 3.32 -20.23 7.21
CA THR A 112 3.72 -21.57 6.77
C THR A 112 3.44 -21.78 5.27
N MET A 113 2.28 -21.35 4.78
CA MET A 113 1.92 -21.44 3.37
C MET A 113 2.87 -20.61 2.48
N PHE A 114 3.11 -19.35 2.85
CA PHE A 114 3.92 -18.42 2.06
C PHE A 114 5.42 -18.73 2.08
N GLU A 115 5.90 -19.48 3.07
CA GLU A 115 7.28 -19.94 3.13
C GLU A 115 7.53 -21.22 2.32
N THR A 116 6.49 -21.86 1.78
CA THR A 116 6.67 -23.08 0.98
C THR A 116 7.47 -22.82 -0.30
N PRO A 117 8.32 -23.77 -0.76
CA PRO A 117 8.98 -23.68 -2.06
C PRO A 117 8.00 -23.51 -3.22
N PHE A 118 6.85 -24.20 -3.14
CA PHE A 118 5.76 -24.07 -4.11
C PHE A 118 5.25 -22.62 -4.22
N TRP A 119 4.94 -21.96 -3.09
CA TRP A 119 4.48 -20.58 -3.12
C TRP A 119 5.54 -19.63 -3.67
N ASN A 120 6.80 -19.83 -3.29
CA ASN A 120 7.90 -19.00 -3.79
C ASN A 120 8.11 -19.16 -5.30
N ASP A 121 7.96 -20.37 -5.84
CA ASP A 121 7.99 -20.61 -7.29
C ASP A 121 6.81 -19.93 -8.00
N TRP A 122 5.60 -20.10 -7.47
CA TRP A 122 4.39 -19.46 -7.99
C TRP A 122 4.53 -17.93 -8.04
N LYS A 123 4.96 -17.31 -6.93
CA LYS A 123 5.17 -15.85 -6.83
C LYS A 123 6.16 -15.30 -7.86
N LYS A 124 7.20 -16.06 -8.20
CA LYS A 124 8.18 -15.67 -9.22
C LYS A 124 7.65 -15.82 -10.65
N LYS A 125 6.90 -16.89 -10.91
CA LYS A 125 6.41 -17.22 -12.26
C LYS A 125 5.16 -16.44 -12.66
N MET A 126 4.27 -16.15 -11.71
CA MET A 126 2.99 -15.51 -12.03
C MET A 126 3.12 -14.16 -12.75
N PRO A 127 4.01 -13.22 -12.35
CA PRO A 127 4.19 -11.98 -13.10
C PRO A 127 4.60 -12.20 -14.57
N ILE A 128 5.42 -13.23 -14.82
CA ILE A 128 5.88 -13.60 -16.17
C ILE A 128 4.70 -14.15 -16.98
N ILE A 129 3.97 -15.11 -16.40
CA ILE A 129 2.79 -15.72 -17.03
C ILE A 129 1.73 -14.66 -17.34
N SER A 130 1.43 -13.78 -16.38
CA SER A 130 0.47 -12.69 -16.57
C SER A 130 0.88 -11.74 -17.68
N ARG A 131 2.16 -11.41 -17.80
CA ARG A 131 2.68 -10.58 -18.90
C ARG A 131 2.52 -11.26 -20.26
N GLU A 132 2.93 -12.52 -20.37
CA GLU A 132 2.85 -13.27 -21.63
C GLU A 132 1.39 -13.52 -22.06
N ALA A 133 0.54 -13.94 -21.12
CA ALA A 133 -0.89 -14.09 -21.38
C ALA A 133 -1.55 -12.76 -21.79
N GLY A 134 -1.13 -11.65 -21.17
CA GLY A 134 -1.60 -10.31 -21.54
C GLY A 134 -1.25 -9.92 -22.98
N LEU A 135 -0.03 -10.24 -23.44
CA LEU A 135 0.39 -9.99 -24.83
C LEU A 135 -0.46 -10.79 -25.82
N ILE A 136 -0.69 -12.07 -25.55
CA ILE A 136 -1.55 -12.93 -26.37
C ILE A 136 -2.97 -12.37 -26.43
N GLY A 137 -3.54 -11.97 -25.29
CA GLY A 137 -4.87 -11.37 -25.25
C GLY A 137 -4.97 -10.05 -26.03
N SER A 138 -3.92 -9.22 -25.97
CA SER A 138 -3.85 -7.98 -26.76
C SER A 138 -3.74 -8.25 -28.25
N GLU A 139 -2.98 -9.26 -28.66
CA GLU A 139 -2.84 -9.67 -30.05
C GLU A 139 -4.18 -10.20 -30.60
N TRP A 140 -4.80 -11.14 -29.88
CA TRP A 140 -6.13 -11.66 -30.21
C TRP A 140 -7.16 -10.53 -30.35
N GLY A 141 -7.18 -9.57 -29.42
CA GLY A 141 -8.10 -8.43 -29.47
C GLY A 141 -7.88 -7.55 -30.71
N ARG A 142 -6.62 -7.32 -31.09
CA ARG A 142 -6.27 -6.57 -32.30
C ARG A 142 -6.70 -7.32 -33.57
N GLU A 143 -6.46 -8.62 -33.65
CA GLU A 143 -6.88 -9.45 -34.79
C GLU A 143 -8.38 -9.38 -35.05
N HIS A 144 -9.19 -9.45 -33.98
CA HIS A 144 -10.65 -9.44 -34.11
C HIS A 144 -11.18 -8.05 -34.41
N THR A 145 -10.69 -7.01 -33.73
CA THR A 145 -11.17 -5.63 -33.92
C THR A 145 -10.71 -4.98 -35.22
N GLN A 146 -9.67 -5.52 -35.85
CA GLN A 146 -9.21 -5.07 -37.18
C GLN A 146 -9.77 -5.92 -38.33
N SER A 147 -10.58 -6.94 -38.03
CA SER A 147 -11.18 -7.80 -39.06
C SER A 147 -12.29 -7.07 -39.83
N GLU A 148 -12.45 -7.44 -41.10
CA GLU A 148 -13.53 -6.93 -41.97
C GLU A 148 -14.90 -7.27 -41.37
N GLU A 149 -15.12 -8.53 -40.95
CA GLU A 149 -16.38 -8.97 -40.34
C GLU A 149 -16.74 -8.12 -39.11
N PHE A 150 -15.78 -7.82 -38.23
CA PHE A 150 -16.04 -6.99 -37.07
C PHE A 150 -16.44 -5.56 -37.47
N ASN A 151 -15.74 -4.97 -38.44
CA ASN A 151 -16.03 -3.62 -38.92
C ASN A 151 -17.41 -3.55 -39.59
N GLU A 152 -17.78 -4.53 -40.41
CA GLU A 152 -19.11 -4.62 -41.01
C GLU A 152 -20.20 -4.71 -39.94
N ARG A 153 -20.03 -5.61 -38.96
CA ARG A 153 -21.00 -5.74 -37.85
C ARG A 153 -21.08 -4.47 -37.00
N LEU A 154 -19.97 -3.75 -36.84
CA LEU A 154 -19.96 -2.48 -36.14
C LEU A 154 -20.70 -1.40 -36.92
N ASP A 155 -20.48 -1.30 -38.23
CA ASP A 155 -21.18 -0.37 -39.11
C ASP A 155 -22.69 -0.63 -39.15
N ASP A 156 -23.10 -1.91 -39.23
CA ASP A 156 -24.50 -2.33 -39.12
C ASP A 156 -25.15 -1.85 -37.82
N LEU A 157 -24.42 -1.93 -36.70
CA LEU A 157 -24.90 -1.42 -35.40
C LEU A 157 -25.00 0.10 -35.41
N ILE A 158 -24.02 0.80 -35.99
CA ILE A 158 -24.03 2.26 -36.10
C ILE A 158 -25.24 2.74 -36.90
N GLU A 159 -25.55 2.07 -38.01
CA GLU A 159 -26.71 2.38 -38.85
C GLU A 159 -28.03 2.05 -38.13
N LYS A 160 -28.15 0.83 -37.59
CA LYS A 160 -29.36 0.35 -36.90
C LYS A 160 -29.82 1.26 -35.77
N TYR A 161 -28.89 1.86 -35.04
CA TYR A 161 -29.20 2.76 -33.92
C TYR A 161 -29.11 4.24 -34.30
N GLU A 162 -28.97 4.57 -35.59
CA GLU A 162 -28.85 5.93 -36.10
C GLU A 162 -27.79 6.76 -35.35
N LEU A 163 -26.68 6.15 -34.90
CA LEU A 163 -25.75 6.80 -33.97
C LEU A 163 -25.15 8.08 -34.56
N LYS A 164 -24.95 8.14 -35.88
CA LYS A 164 -24.49 9.35 -36.58
C LYS A 164 -25.48 10.51 -36.44
N LYS A 165 -26.79 10.24 -36.50
CA LYS A 165 -27.86 11.25 -36.39
C LYS A 165 -28.06 11.72 -34.94
N LEU A 166 -27.97 10.79 -33.99
CA LEU A 166 -28.07 11.08 -32.56
C LEU A 166 -26.92 11.95 -32.03
N ASN A 167 -25.76 11.92 -32.70
CA ASN A 167 -24.56 12.64 -32.29
C ASN A 167 -24.16 13.74 -33.28
N LEU A 168 -25.10 14.26 -34.08
CA LEU A 168 -24.84 15.47 -34.88
C LEU A 168 -24.47 16.63 -33.94
N PRO A 169 -23.41 17.42 -34.24
CA PRO A 169 -23.08 18.59 -33.45
C PRO A 169 -24.29 19.52 -33.36
N ALA A 170 -24.54 20.07 -32.17
CA ALA A 170 -25.62 20.99 -31.90
C ALA A 170 -25.36 22.38 -32.52
N GLU A 171 -25.17 22.45 -33.84
CA GLU A 171 -25.11 23.71 -34.58
C GLU A 171 -26.02 23.61 -35.80
N ASN A 172 -27.31 23.84 -35.54
CA ASN A 172 -28.31 24.42 -36.44
C ASN A 172 -29.62 24.62 -35.63
N LYS A 173 -29.56 25.50 -34.62
CA LYS A 173 -30.73 26.18 -34.06
C LYS A 173 -30.45 27.67 -34.02
#